data_AF-A0A0G0PNL5-F1
#
_entry.id   AF-A0A0G0PNL5-F1
#
_cell.length_a   1.000
_cell.length_b   1.000
_cell.length_c   1.000
_cell.angle_alpha   90.00
_cell.angle_beta   90.00
_cell.angle_gamma   90.00
#
_symmetry.space_group_name_H-M   'P 1'
#
loop_
_entity.id
_entity.type
_entity.pdbx_description
1 polymer ?
#
loop_
_entity_poly.entity_id
_entity_poly.type
_entity_poly.pdbx_seq_one_letter_code
_entity_poly.pdbx_strand_id
1 'polypeptide(L)' 'MKTIDELVNELKLNPKQSQVLKIYVSDLIVELLESLRDENNNNFNETIDGLKNIS' A
#
# COMPACT_ATOMS: atom_id res chain seq x y z
N MET A 1 15.48 2.92 1.26
CA MET A 1 14.31 3.75 1.63
C MET A 1 14.72 4.59 2.82
N LYS A 2 14.48 5.91 2.79
CA LYS A 2 14.58 6.67 4.04
C LYS A 2 13.50 6.18 4.99
N THR A 3 13.82 5.98 6.26
CA THR A 3 12.81 5.59 7.24
C THR A 3 11.87 6.77 7.52
N ILE A 4 10.64 6.51 7.97
CA ILE A 4 9.72 7.60 8.38
C ILE A 4 10.37 8.44 9.49
N ASP A 5 11.16 7.80 10.36
CA ASP A 5 11.90 8.48 11.43
C ASP A 5 13.01 9.39 10.90
N GLU A 6 13.73 8.99 9.84
CA GLU A 6 14.67 9.88 9.14
C GLU A 6 13.95 11.08 8.53
N LEU A 7 12.78 10.87 7.92
CA LEU A 7 12.00 11.96 7.32
C LEU A 7 11.47 12.94 8.38
N VAL A 8 11.02 12.42 9.53
CA VAL A 8 10.60 13.22 10.69
C VAL A 8 11.75 14.10 11.19
N ASN A 9 12.97 13.55 11.24
CA ASN A 9 14.16 14.27 11.67
C ASN A 9 14.59 15.35 10.66
N GLU A 10 14.60 15.03 9.36
CA GLU A 10 14.95 15.98 8.30
C GLU A 10 13.98 17.16 8.23
N LEU A 11 12.68 16.89 8.38
CA LEU A 11 11.62 17.89 8.34
C LEU A 11 11.43 18.63 9.67
N LYS A 12 12.18 18.25 10.71
CA LYS A 12 12.09 18.82 12.07
C LYS A 12 10.66 18.85 12.60
N LEU A 13 9.92 17.76 12.38
CA LEU A 13 8.52 17.67 12.78
C LEU A 13 8.40 17.58 14.30
N ASN A 14 7.41 18.27 14.85
CA ASN A 14 7.06 18.08 16.25
C ASN A 14 6.36 16.70 16.46
N PRO A 15 6.22 16.22 17.71
CA PRO A 15 5.65 14.90 17.98
C PRO A 15 4.26 14.68 17.35
N LYS A 16 3.40 15.71 17.35
CA LYS A 16 2.07 15.64 16.76
C LYS A 16 2.13 15.51 15.23
N GLN A 17 2.97 16.31 14.58
CA GLN A 17 3.18 16.25 13.13
C GLN A 17 3.80 14.91 12.70
N SER A 18 4.76 14.41 13.47
CA SER A 18 5.37 13.10 13.27
C SER A 18 4.32 11.99 13.33
N GLN A 19 3.43 12.04 14.33
CA GLN A 19 2.37 11.05 14.48
C GLN A 19 1.36 11.10 13.32
N VAL A 20 0.93 12.29 12.89
CA VAL A 20 0.03 12.46 11.74
C VAL A 20 0.67 11.92 10.46
N LEU A 21 1.95 12.23 10.23
CA LEU A 21 2.69 11.73 9.08
C LEU A 21 2.81 10.19 9.09
N LYS A 22 3.12 9.61 10.25
CA LYS A 22 3.22 8.15 10.41
C LYS A 22 1.89 7.47 10.06
N ILE A 23 0.78 7.98 10.58
CA ILE A 23 -0.57 7.45 10.29
C ILE A 23 -0.85 7.54 8.79
N TYR A 24 -0.67 8.73 8.19
CA TYR A 24 -0.93 8.95 6.77
C TYR A 24 -0.13 8.01 5.86
N VAL A 25 1.17 7.84 6.14
CA VAL A 25 2.02 6.94 5.35
C VAL A 25 1.62 5.48 5.57
N SER A 26 1.26 5.08 6.79
CA SER A 26 0.75 3.74 7.08
C SER A 26 -0.54 3.45 6.31
N ASP A 27 -1.49 4.38 6.30
CA ASP A 27 -2.75 4.23 5.57
C ASP A 27 -2.50 4.09 4.06
N LEU A 28 -1.60 4.90 3.50
CA LEU A 28 -1.23 4.81 2.09
C LEU A 28 -0.56 3.48 1.72
N ILE A 29 0.25 2.91 2.62
CA ILE A 29 0.84 1.58 2.43
C ILE A 29 -0.25 0.51 2.48
N VAL A 30 -1.21 0.61 3.39
CA VAL A 30 -2.34 -0.33 3.46
C VAL A 30 -3.14 -0.27 2.17
N GLU A 31 -3.54 0.92 1.72
CA GLU A 31 -4.29 1.10 0.46
C GLU A 31 -3.53 0.52 -0.74
N LEU A 32 -2.21 0.74 -0.81
CA LEU A 32 -1.37 0.17 -1.87
C LEU A 32 -1.38 -1.37 -1.83
N LEU A 33 -1.24 -1.97 -0.65
CA LEU A 33 -1.24 -3.42 -0.50
C LEU A 33 -2.60 -4.03 -0.83
N GLU A 34 -3.70 -3.36 -0.48
CA GLU A 34 -5.05 -3.78 -0.86
C GLU A 34 -5.25 -3.73 -2.37
N SER A 35 -4.81 -2.66 -3.03
CA SER A 35 -4.86 -2.52 -4.49
C SER A 35 -4.10 -3.65 -5.20
N LEU A 36 -2.87 -3.94 -4.76
CA LEU A 36 -2.06 -5.03 -5.32
C LEU A 36 -2.71 -6.41 -5.13
N ARG A 37 -3.33 -6.63 -3.96
CA ARG A 37 -4.07 -7.87 -3.69
C ARG A 37 -5.25 -8.01 -4.65
N ASP A 38 -6.02 -6.95 -4.83
CA ASP A 38 -7.24 -6.97 -5.64
C ASP A 38 -6.90 -7.15 -7.12
N GLU A 39 -5.84 -6.50 -7.61
CA GLU A 39 -5.30 -6.72 -8.97
C GLU A 39 -4.88 -8.16 -9.19
N ASN A 40 -4.12 -8.74 -8.25
CA ASN A 40 -3.68 -10.13 -8.35
C ASN A 40 -4.88 -11.10 -8.36
N ASN A 41 -5.88 -10.86 -7.51
CA ASN A 41 -7.10 -11.66 -7.48
C ASN A 41 -7.88 -11.56 -8.81
N ASN A 42 -7.97 -10.37 -9.40
CA ASN A 42 -8.63 -10.17 -10.69
C ASN A 42 -7.91 -10.94 -11.80
N ASN A 43 -6.58 -10.81 -11.88
CA ASN A 43 -5.77 -11.55 -12.87
C ASN A 43 -5.93 -13.07 -12.72
N PHE A 44 -6.01 -13.56 -11.48
CA PHE A 44 -6.25 -14.97 -11.19
C PHE A 44 -7.64 -15.42 -11.66
N ASN A 45 -8.68 -14.62 -11.39
CA ASN A 45 -10.04 -14.90 -11.84
C ASN A 45 -10.15 -14.93 -13.38
N GLU A 46 -9.53 -13.96 -14.06
CA GLU A 46 -9.46 -13.93 -15.52
C GLU A 46 -8.82 -15.20 -16.09
N THR A 47 -7.77 -15.71 -15.43
CA THR A 47 -7.11 -16.97 -15.82
C THR A 47 -8.06 -18.15 -15.68
N ILE A 48 -8.79 -18.25 -14.57
CA ILE A 48 -9.77 -19.33 -14.34
C ILE A 48 -10.89 -19.28 -15.37
N ASP A 49 -11.43 -18.09 -15.66
CA ASP A 49 -12.53 -17.94 -16.62
C ASP A 49 -12.06 -18.23 -18.05
N GLY A 50 -10.82 -17.87 -18.39
CA GLY A 50 -10.16 -18.30 -19.64
C GLY A 50 -10.14 -19.83 -19.77
N LEU A 51 -9.79 -20.56 -18.71
CA LEU A 51 -9.78 -22.02 -18.71
C LEU A 51 -11.18 -22.64 -18.82
N LYS A 52 -12.18 -22.08 -18.14
CA LYS A 52 -13.58 -22.54 -18.27
C LYS A 52 -14.12 -22.39 -19.68
N ASN A 53 -13.74 -21.32 -20.38
CA ASN A 53 -14.20 -21.04 -21.74
C ASN A 53 -13.48 -21.87 -22.82
N ILE A 54 -12.43 -22.60 -22.45
CA ILE A 54 -11.75 -23.60 -23.31
C ILE A 54 -12.45 -24.98 -23.19
N SER A 55 -13.29 -25.17 -22.18
CA SER A 55 -14.05 -26.41 -21.90
C SER A 55 -15.41 -26.42 -22.60
#